data_AF-A0A9Q3YTR9-F1
#
_entry.id   AF-A0A9Q3YTR9-F1
#
_cell.length_a   1.000
_cell.length_b   1.000
_cell.length_c   1.000
_cell.angle_alpha   90.00
_cell.angle_beta   90.00
_cell.angle_gamma   90.00
#
_symmetry.space_group_name_H-M   'P 1'
#
loop_
_entity.id
_entity.type
_entity.pdbx_description
1 polymer ?
#
loop_
_entity_poly.entity_id
_entity_poly.type
_entity_poly.pdbx_seq_one_letter_code
_entity_poly.pdbx_strand_id
1 'polypeptide(L)'
;MKNKFTLQKKLARPLNTIIFLYFLIFSNHLFADGSKDLYPNGVTGLRAYLRSSTQATENWPFPNEGIHYVYAKEGERITLASSSQINGGNSKIRLYAPNGSIVVNNNTIAGQIPNRSSEIAGPQLFGQTGGNRYTPIYYQVPANGAGIYRIEFVSRGTADPQATFNANDNWVQDDKSGIMAWDISVINPNNTAFISGRVYTNVLNLSLGFTNVNSNGFYGIVYPLTKDGYTYQVKNNGQNGIHFTFFTNNNGFLNQNNQLPVYKSLNGSTPSFLNGKVHNPNDADTQKNITHKIFYTKPATDLPSSSVGAVPNGNTWLKNP
;
A
#
# COMPACT_ATOMS: atom_id res chain seq x y z
N MET A 1 -73.78 -29.58 2.79
CA MET A 1 -72.87 -29.52 3.95
C MET A 1 -71.46 -29.20 3.48
N LYS A 2 -70.93 -28.05 3.91
CA LYS A 2 -69.51 -27.65 4.11
C LYS A 2 -68.43 -28.03 3.07
N ASN A 3 -67.99 -26.99 2.35
CA ASN A 3 -66.62 -26.53 2.08
C ASN A 3 -65.47 -27.54 1.86
N LYS A 4 -64.76 -27.37 0.73
CA LYS A 4 -63.33 -26.96 0.74
C LYS A 4 -62.85 -26.45 -0.64
N PHE A 5 -62.35 -25.22 -0.64
CA PHE A 5 -61.37 -24.63 -1.57
C PHE A 5 -60.12 -25.56 -1.67
N THR A 6 -59.23 -25.52 -2.68
CA THR A 6 -58.41 -24.37 -3.10
C THR A 6 -57.59 -24.69 -4.36
N LEU A 7 -57.37 -23.65 -5.18
CA LEU A 7 -56.40 -23.52 -6.28
C LEU A 7 -55.04 -24.21 -6.03
N GLN A 8 -54.54 -24.94 -7.03
CA GLN A 8 -53.10 -25.11 -7.25
C GLN A 8 -52.67 -24.37 -8.53
N LYS A 9 -52.35 -23.07 -8.39
CA LYS A 9 -51.36 -22.42 -9.26
C LYS A 9 -50.02 -22.52 -8.53
N LYS A 10 -49.24 -23.58 -8.79
CA LYS A 10 -47.85 -23.62 -8.33
C LYS A 10 -47.03 -22.68 -9.21
N LEU A 11 -46.56 -21.61 -8.58
CA LEU A 11 -45.62 -20.63 -9.09
C LEU A 11 -44.43 -21.35 -9.76
N ALA A 12 -44.26 -21.11 -11.05
CA ALA A 12 -42.96 -21.27 -11.68
C ALA A 12 -42.06 -20.10 -11.23
N ARG A 13 -40.95 -20.44 -10.57
CA ARG A 13 -39.79 -19.62 -10.14
C ARG A 13 -39.93 -18.86 -8.81
N PRO A 14 -38.92 -19.06 -7.93
CA PRO A 14 -37.88 -18.05 -7.83
C PRO A 14 -36.45 -18.63 -7.81
N LEU A 15 -36.15 -19.66 -8.63
CA LEU A 15 -34.76 -20.18 -8.70
C LEU A 15 -33.81 -19.18 -9.39
N ASN A 16 -34.31 -18.39 -10.34
CA ASN A 16 -33.50 -17.36 -11.03
C ASN A 16 -33.16 -16.16 -10.12
N THR A 17 -34.01 -15.83 -9.15
CA THR A 17 -33.80 -14.70 -8.23
C THR A 17 -32.72 -15.00 -7.21
N ILE A 18 -32.61 -16.26 -6.77
CA ILE A 18 -31.57 -16.72 -5.82
C ILE A 18 -30.20 -16.75 -6.49
N ILE A 19 -30.11 -17.16 -7.76
CA ILE A 19 -28.84 -17.16 -8.53
C ILE A 19 -28.37 -15.72 -8.80
N PHE A 20 -29.28 -14.78 -9.10
CA PHE A 20 -28.93 -13.37 -9.30
C PHE A 20 -28.43 -12.72 -7.99
N LEU A 21 -29.01 -13.08 -6.84
CA LEU A 21 -28.49 -12.68 -5.52
C LEU A 21 -27.14 -13.31 -5.22
N TYR A 22 -26.89 -14.57 -5.59
CA TYR A 22 -25.59 -15.22 -5.39
C TYR A 22 -24.48 -14.58 -6.24
N PHE A 23 -24.79 -14.12 -7.47
CA PHE A 23 -23.85 -13.36 -8.30
C PHE A 23 -23.56 -11.95 -7.77
N LEU A 24 -24.49 -11.34 -7.03
CA LEU A 24 -24.29 -10.05 -6.35
C LEU A 24 -23.47 -10.17 -5.05
N ILE A 25 -23.40 -11.36 -4.44
CA ILE A 25 -22.65 -11.63 -3.21
C ILE A 25 -21.15 -11.94 -3.48
N PHE A 26 -20.77 -12.16 -4.74
CA PHE A 26 -19.39 -11.91 -5.17
C PHE A 26 -19.21 -10.40 -5.37
N SER A 27 -19.43 -9.64 -4.29
CA SER A 27 -19.06 -8.24 -4.22
C SER A 27 -17.58 -8.17 -4.57
N ASN A 28 -17.31 -7.73 -5.80
CA ASN A 28 -15.98 -7.45 -6.32
C ASN A 28 -15.19 -6.79 -5.20
N HIS A 29 -14.18 -7.48 -4.68
CA HIS A 29 -13.14 -6.81 -3.93
C HIS A 29 -12.59 -5.77 -4.90
N LEU A 30 -13.00 -4.51 -4.75
CA LEU A 30 -12.33 -3.42 -5.42
C LEU A 30 -10.94 -3.40 -4.81
N PHE A 31 -10.02 -4.02 -5.53
CA PHE A 31 -8.61 -4.06 -5.19
C PHE A 31 -8.10 -2.63 -5.26
N ALA A 32 -7.73 -2.12 -4.09
CA ALA A 32 -6.75 -1.06 -3.99
C ALA A 32 -5.40 -1.74 -3.75
N ASP A 33 -4.28 -1.05 -3.97
CA ASP A 33 -3.02 -1.48 -3.39
C ASP A 33 -2.56 -0.37 -2.41
N GLY A 34 -2.94 -0.50 -1.14
CA GLY A 34 -2.59 0.47 -0.11
C GLY A 34 -3.18 0.21 1.27
N SER A 35 -3.47 1.29 1.99
CA SER A 35 -3.96 1.24 3.38
C SER A 35 -5.26 0.44 3.55
N LYS A 36 -6.14 0.44 2.55
CA LYS A 36 -7.38 -0.37 2.57
C LYS A 36 -7.09 -1.87 2.74
N ASP A 37 -6.02 -2.39 2.15
CA ASP A 37 -5.65 -3.81 2.23
C ASP A 37 -5.09 -4.16 3.61
N LEU A 38 -4.44 -3.20 4.27
CA LEU A 38 -4.04 -3.34 5.67
C LEU A 38 -5.24 -3.26 6.62
N TYR A 39 -6.27 -2.49 6.25
CA TYR A 39 -7.43 -2.20 7.07
C TYR A 39 -8.75 -2.51 6.36
N PRO A 40 -9.06 -3.78 6.05
CA PRO A 40 -10.37 -4.16 5.54
C PRO A 40 -11.47 -3.91 6.58
N ASN A 41 -12.75 -3.94 6.15
CA ASN A 41 -13.87 -3.77 7.08
C ASN A 41 -13.89 -4.88 8.13
N GLY A 42 -14.03 -4.51 9.41
CA GLY A 42 -14.07 -5.45 10.54
C GLY A 42 -12.69 -5.92 11.03
N VAL A 43 -11.60 -5.31 10.56
CA VAL A 43 -10.22 -5.65 10.98
C VAL A 43 -10.01 -5.39 12.48
N THR A 44 -9.24 -6.25 13.14
CA THR A 44 -8.87 -6.07 14.56
C THR A 44 -7.53 -5.35 14.70
N GLY A 45 -7.22 -4.88 15.91
CA GLY A 45 -5.91 -4.29 16.22
C GLY A 45 -5.86 -2.78 16.13
N LEU A 46 -4.65 -2.25 16.03
CA LEU A 46 -4.36 -0.83 15.91
C LEU A 46 -4.01 -0.45 14.46
N ARG A 47 -4.32 0.79 14.10
CA ARG A 47 -3.94 1.40 12.84
C ARG A 47 -2.49 1.86 12.90
N ALA A 48 -1.68 1.34 11.99
CA ALA A 48 -0.37 1.88 11.66
C ALA A 48 -0.47 2.94 10.55
N TYR A 49 -0.14 4.19 10.88
CA TYR A 49 -0.03 5.28 9.91
C TYR A 49 1.31 5.15 9.17
N LEU A 50 1.31 5.48 7.89
CA LEU A 50 2.53 5.60 7.11
C LEU A 50 3.27 6.87 7.53
N ARG A 51 4.52 6.74 8.01
CA ARG A 51 5.37 7.88 8.31
C ARG A 51 6.03 8.35 7.02
N SER A 52 5.88 9.63 6.72
CA SER A 52 6.60 10.33 5.66
C SER A 52 7.57 11.33 6.28
N SER A 53 8.86 11.03 6.20
CA SER A 53 9.92 11.94 6.66
C SER A 53 11.26 11.46 6.11
N THR A 54 12.18 12.37 5.88
CA THR A 54 13.58 12.07 5.54
C THR A 54 14.49 11.97 6.77
N GLN A 55 13.96 12.26 7.96
CA GLN A 55 14.73 12.23 9.20
C GLN A 55 14.83 10.80 9.75
N ALA A 56 16.07 10.32 9.86
CA ALA A 56 16.39 9.01 10.41
C ALA A 56 16.39 9.08 11.94
N THR A 57 15.80 8.07 12.57
CA THR A 57 15.82 7.87 14.02
C THR A 57 16.09 6.40 14.33
N GLU A 58 16.24 6.03 15.60
CA GLU A 58 16.34 4.61 15.98
C GLU A 58 15.06 3.82 15.68
N ASN A 59 13.92 4.50 15.60
CA ASN A 59 12.62 3.92 15.29
C ASN A 59 12.42 3.73 13.78
N TRP A 60 12.98 4.65 12.99
CA TRP A 60 12.94 4.64 11.53
C TRP A 60 14.33 4.91 10.95
N PRO A 61 15.23 3.91 10.97
CA PRO A 61 16.61 4.10 10.50
C PRO A 61 16.73 4.24 8.98
N PHE A 62 15.70 3.85 8.23
CA PHE A 62 15.64 3.93 6.77
C PHE A 62 14.48 4.85 6.32
N PRO A 63 14.52 6.14 6.69
CA PRO A 63 13.42 7.07 6.46
C PRO A 63 13.25 7.37 4.97
N ASN A 64 12.01 7.61 4.56
CA ASN A 64 11.68 8.18 3.26
C ASN A 64 10.30 8.87 3.32
N GLU A 65 9.93 9.58 2.26
CA GLU A 65 8.65 10.28 2.16
C GLU A 65 7.54 9.35 1.66
N GLY A 66 7.33 8.25 2.41
CA GLY A 66 6.31 7.26 2.11
C GLY A 66 6.49 6.62 0.73
N ILE A 67 7.72 6.30 0.34
CA ILE A 67 8.04 5.85 -1.02
C ILE A 67 7.35 4.53 -1.34
N HIS A 68 6.68 4.52 -2.49
CA HIS A 68 6.10 3.34 -3.12
C HIS A 68 6.48 3.31 -4.59
N TYR A 69 6.33 2.13 -5.20
CA TYR A 69 6.59 1.90 -6.60
C TYR A 69 5.41 1.19 -7.23
N VAL A 70 5.12 1.52 -8.48
CA VAL A 70 4.09 0.86 -9.27
C VAL A 70 4.62 0.51 -10.64
N TYR A 71 4.47 -0.75 -11.04
CA TYR A 71 4.66 -1.11 -12.44
C TYR A 71 3.38 -0.84 -13.21
N ALA A 72 3.46 -0.07 -14.29
CA ALA A 72 2.31 0.24 -15.13
C ALA A 72 2.68 0.12 -16.62
N LYS A 73 1.74 -0.37 -17.42
CA LYS A 73 1.87 -0.56 -18.87
C LYS A 73 1.29 0.63 -19.61
N GLU A 74 1.73 0.81 -20.86
CA GLU A 74 1.15 1.79 -21.77
C GLU A 74 -0.38 1.67 -21.82
N GLY A 75 -1.07 2.81 -21.78
CA GLY A 75 -2.53 2.84 -21.80
C GLY A 75 -3.19 2.54 -20.44
N GLU A 76 -2.49 1.99 -19.46
CA GLU A 76 -3.02 1.89 -18.08
C GLU A 76 -3.04 3.27 -17.41
N ARG A 77 -3.85 3.39 -16.35
CA ARG A 77 -3.97 4.63 -15.58
C ARG A 77 -3.64 4.39 -14.12
N ILE A 78 -2.64 5.11 -13.63
CA ILE A 78 -2.24 5.11 -12.22
C ILE A 78 -3.19 6.05 -11.46
N THR A 79 -3.75 5.57 -10.36
CA THR A 79 -4.50 6.37 -9.40
C THR A 79 -3.65 6.63 -8.18
N LEU A 80 -3.70 7.85 -7.64
CA LEU A 80 -2.96 8.23 -6.45
C LEU A 80 -3.89 8.94 -5.47
N ALA A 81 -3.84 8.53 -4.20
CA ALA A 81 -4.60 9.19 -3.16
C ALA A 81 -3.92 9.12 -1.78
N SER A 82 -4.18 10.12 -0.94
CA SER A 82 -3.68 10.19 0.43
C SER A 82 -4.63 11.00 1.31
N SER A 83 -4.81 10.58 2.56
CA SER A 83 -5.54 11.34 3.57
C SER A 83 -4.88 12.68 3.90
N SER A 84 -3.58 12.80 3.66
CA SER A 84 -2.84 14.04 3.93
C SER A 84 -3.14 15.16 2.94
N GLN A 85 -3.64 14.87 1.73
CA GLN A 85 -3.99 15.90 0.74
C GLN A 85 -4.99 16.91 1.33
N ILE A 86 -4.65 18.19 1.20
CA ILE A 86 -5.44 19.35 1.59
C ILE A 86 -5.20 20.47 0.58
N ASN A 87 -6.12 21.42 0.49
CA ASN A 87 -5.96 22.55 -0.42
C ASN A 87 -4.92 23.54 0.12
N GLY A 88 -3.70 23.50 -0.43
CA GLY A 88 -2.58 24.32 0.05
C GLY A 88 -1.94 23.72 1.31
N GLY A 89 -0.62 23.91 1.45
CA GLY A 89 0.17 23.37 2.55
C GLY A 89 1.40 22.58 2.09
N ASN A 90 2.04 21.88 3.04
CA ASN A 90 3.26 21.12 2.78
C ASN A 90 3.00 19.77 2.11
N SER A 91 1.84 19.16 2.40
CA SER A 91 1.49 17.83 1.90
C SER A 91 1.32 17.83 0.39
N LYS A 92 1.85 16.81 -0.26
CA LYS A 92 1.75 16.62 -1.71
C LYS A 92 1.93 15.17 -2.10
N ILE A 93 1.40 14.81 -3.27
CA ILE A 93 1.69 13.55 -3.92
C ILE A 93 2.61 13.85 -5.09
N ARG A 94 3.76 13.16 -5.15
CA ARG A 94 4.68 13.22 -6.28
C ARG A 94 4.72 11.88 -7.00
N LEU A 95 4.65 11.92 -8.33
CA LEU A 95 4.83 10.77 -9.21
C LEU A 95 6.02 11.03 -10.12
N TYR A 96 6.96 10.10 -10.14
CA TYR A 96 8.12 10.10 -11.01
C TYR A 96 7.93 9.03 -12.08
N ALA A 97 8.05 9.42 -13.34
CA ALA A 97 8.02 8.52 -14.50
C ALA A 97 9.27 7.63 -14.55
N PRO A 98 9.27 6.53 -15.34
CA PRO A 98 10.40 5.59 -15.38
C PRO A 98 11.77 6.19 -15.70
N ASN A 99 11.81 7.35 -16.37
CA ASN A 99 13.04 8.10 -16.65
C ASN A 99 13.49 9.02 -15.50
N GLY A 100 12.78 9.03 -14.38
CA GLY A 100 13.05 9.87 -13.21
C GLY A 100 12.45 11.27 -13.26
N SER A 101 11.75 11.67 -14.33
CA SER A 101 11.10 12.98 -14.38
C SER A 101 9.85 13.01 -13.51
N ILE A 102 9.59 14.16 -12.87
CA ILE A 102 8.35 14.37 -12.11
C ILE A 102 7.20 14.65 -13.08
N VAL A 103 6.14 13.86 -13.01
CA VAL A 103 4.95 13.95 -13.88
C VAL A 103 3.68 14.30 -13.11
N VAL A 104 3.68 14.10 -11.80
CA VAL A 104 2.68 14.65 -10.87
C VAL A 104 3.42 15.30 -9.71
N ASN A 105 3.00 16.52 -9.35
CA ASN A 105 3.47 17.23 -8.16
C ASN A 105 2.31 18.03 -7.58
N ASN A 106 1.39 17.33 -6.91
CA ASN A 106 0.09 17.90 -6.54
C ASN A 106 -0.01 18.14 -5.03
N ASN A 107 -0.21 19.40 -4.63
CA ASN A 107 -0.38 19.86 -3.25
C ASN A 107 -1.79 20.46 -3.01
N THR A 108 -2.78 19.99 -3.75
CA THR A 108 -4.18 20.44 -3.66
C THR A 108 -5.03 19.39 -2.92
N ILE A 109 -6.35 19.57 -2.91
CA ILE A 109 -7.28 18.57 -2.37
C ILE A 109 -7.46 17.35 -3.29
N ALA A 110 -6.95 17.39 -4.52
CA ALA A 110 -7.10 16.29 -5.47
C ALA A 110 -6.47 15.00 -4.93
N GLY A 111 -7.17 13.87 -5.05
CA GLY A 111 -6.70 12.60 -4.48
C GLY A 111 -6.78 12.54 -2.97
N GLN A 112 -7.60 13.36 -2.32
CA GLN A 112 -7.85 13.20 -0.89
C GLN A 112 -8.65 11.93 -0.59
N ILE A 113 -8.19 11.16 0.40
CA ILE A 113 -9.00 10.15 1.10
C ILE A 113 -9.57 10.85 2.34
N PRO A 114 -10.85 11.24 2.37
CA PRO A 114 -11.34 12.16 3.40
C PRO A 114 -11.62 11.48 4.75
N ASN A 115 -11.95 10.19 4.74
CA ASN A 115 -12.36 9.46 5.95
C ASN A 115 -12.31 7.95 5.73
N ARG A 116 -12.57 7.21 6.81
CA ARG A 116 -12.63 5.75 6.84
C ARG A 116 -13.68 5.15 5.89
N SER A 117 -14.85 5.76 5.74
CA SER A 117 -15.87 5.27 4.80
C SER A 117 -15.37 5.31 3.36
N SER A 118 -14.64 6.37 2.98
CA SER A 118 -14.05 6.49 1.64
C SER A 118 -12.86 5.55 1.45
N GLU A 119 -12.02 5.36 2.47
CA GLU A 119 -10.93 4.37 2.43
C GLU A 119 -11.49 2.95 2.16
N ILE A 120 -12.56 2.54 2.86
CA ILE A 120 -13.21 1.23 2.64
C ILE A 120 -13.83 1.15 1.25
N ALA A 121 -14.46 2.23 0.75
CA ALA A 121 -15.05 2.25 -0.58
C ALA A 121 -13.98 2.14 -1.69
N GLY A 122 -12.80 2.70 -1.48
CA GLY A 122 -11.69 2.72 -2.43
C GLY A 122 -11.81 3.81 -3.50
N PRO A 123 -10.89 3.81 -4.49
CA PRO A 123 -10.85 4.82 -5.53
C PRO A 123 -11.99 4.65 -6.54
N GLN A 124 -12.39 5.75 -7.16
CA GLN A 124 -13.25 5.74 -8.35
C GLN A 124 -12.48 5.18 -9.56
N LEU A 125 -13.16 4.42 -10.41
CA LEU A 125 -12.70 4.22 -11.79
C LEU A 125 -12.76 5.56 -12.55
N PHE A 126 -12.00 5.68 -13.63
CA PHE A 126 -12.02 6.91 -14.43
C PHE A 126 -13.42 7.18 -15.00
N GLY A 127 -13.98 8.36 -14.70
CA GLY A 127 -15.35 8.74 -15.08
C GLY A 127 -16.46 8.19 -14.18
N GLN A 128 -16.14 7.42 -13.15
CA GLN A 128 -17.11 6.93 -12.18
C GLN A 128 -17.50 8.01 -11.16
N THR A 129 -18.74 7.99 -10.68
CA THR A 129 -19.23 8.79 -9.54
C THR A 129 -19.99 7.93 -8.52
N GLY A 130 -20.08 8.41 -7.28
CA GLY A 130 -20.91 7.82 -6.21
C GLY A 130 -20.25 6.70 -5.37
N GLY A 131 -21.05 6.07 -4.50
CA GLY A 131 -20.65 4.89 -3.72
C GLY A 131 -19.63 5.14 -2.60
N ASN A 132 -19.57 6.36 -2.04
CA ASN A 132 -18.58 6.82 -1.05
C ASN A 132 -17.11 6.75 -1.49
N ARG A 133 -16.85 6.40 -2.76
CA ARG A 133 -15.51 6.32 -3.35
C ARG A 133 -14.90 7.70 -3.47
N TYR A 134 -13.61 7.81 -3.15
CA TYR A 134 -12.87 9.05 -3.35
C TYR A 134 -12.43 9.20 -4.82
N THR A 135 -12.30 10.44 -5.28
CA THR A 135 -11.73 10.75 -6.59
C THR A 135 -10.20 10.84 -6.46
N PRO A 136 -9.44 9.87 -6.99
CA PRO A 136 -7.98 9.93 -6.96
C PRO A 136 -7.44 10.95 -7.95
N ILE A 137 -6.14 11.27 -7.85
CA ILE A 137 -5.41 11.84 -8.97
C ILE A 137 -5.22 10.74 -10.01
N TYR A 138 -5.55 11.04 -11.26
CA TYR A 138 -5.36 10.12 -12.38
C TYR A 138 -4.15 10.51 -13.22
N TYR A 139 -3.27 9.55 -13.48
CA TYR A 139 -2.18 9.70 -14.44
C TYR A 139 -2.28 8.60 -15.51
N GLN A 140 -2.43 9.00 -16.77
CA GLN A 140 -2.45 8.09 -17.91
C GLN A 140 -1.01 7.76 -18.31
N VAL A 141 -0.65 6.49 -18.34
CA VAL A 141 0.67 6.06 -18.85
C VAL A 141 0.72 6.37 -20.35
N PRO A 142 1.69 7.19 -20.81
CA PRO A 142 1.77 7.60 -22.20
C PRO A 142 2.28 6.45 -23.09
N ALA A 143 2.21 6.66 -24.41
CA ALA A 143 2.82 5.78 -25.38
C ALA A 143 4.33 5.60 -25.09
N ASN A 144 4.82 4.36 -25.12
CA ASN A 144 6.19 4.00 -24.72
C ASN A 144 6.53 4.36 -23.25
N GLY A 145 5.52 4.60 -22.41
CA GLY A 145 5.70 4.98 -21.00
C GLY A 145 5.75 3.82 -20.02
N ALA A 146 5.69 2.57 -20.49
CA ALA A 146 5.66 1.40 -19.61
C ALA A 146 6.93 1.31 -18.74
N GLY A 147 6.76 1.02 -17.45
CA GLY A 147 7.88 0.90 -16.52
C GLY A 147 7.47 1.03 -15.07
N ILE A 148 8.47 1.20 -14.20
CA ILE A 148 8.26 1.40 -12.76
C ILE A 148 8.24 2.89 -12.45
N TYR A 149 7.10 3.36 -11.96
CA TYR A 149 6.92 4.72 -11.45
C TYR A 149 7.22 4.74 -9.96
N ARG A 150 7.78 5.85 -9.46
CA ARG A 150 7.97 6.09 -8.02
C ARG A 150 6.95 7.10 -7.52
N ILE A 151 6.34 6.79 -6.39
CA ILE A 151 5.41 7.66 -5.69
C ILE A 151 6.05 8.10 -4.38
N GLU A 152 5.88 9.37 -4.04
CA GLU A 152 6.19 9.91 -2.72
C GLU A 152 4.92 10.55 -2.15
N PHE A 153 4.57 10.16 -0.94
CA PHE A 153 3.45 10.71 -0.17
C PHE A 153 4.01 11.65 0.89
N VAL A 154 4.03 12.94 0.60
CA VAL A 154 4.51 13.95 1.55
C VAL A 154 3.40 14.28 2.54
N SER A 155 3.68 14.10 3.82
CA SER A 155 2.80 14.41 4.94
C SER A 155 2.60 15.92 5.15
N ARG A 156 1.70 16.29 6.08
CA ARG A 156 1.39 17.69 6.40
C ARG A 156 2.46 18.38 7.26
N GLY A 157 3.17 17.60 8.07
CA GLY A 157 4.26 18.08 8.92
C GLY A 157 5.36 17.04 9.12
N THR A 158 6.29 17.35 10.01
CA THR A 158 7.51 16.55 10.27
C THR A 158 7.54 15.93 11.66
N ALA A 159 6.72 16.41 12.60
CA ALA A 159 6.61 15.86 13.94
C ALA A 159 6.10 14.41 13.91
N ASP A 160 6.47 13.59 14.90
CA ASP A 160 6.02 12.20 14.95
C ASP A 160 4.52 12.09 15.34
N PRO A 161 3.76 11.17 14.71
CA PRO A 161 2.35 10.94 15.03
C PRO A 161 2.20 10.35 16.44
N GLN A 162 1.20 10.83 17.19
CA GLN A 162 1.08 10.55 18.63
C GLN A 162 -0.18 9.75 19.00
N ALA A 163 -1.33 10.12 18.43
CA ALA A 163 -2.60 9.48 18.74
C ALA A 163 -2.59 8.00 18.31
N THR A 164 -3.34 7.16 19.01
CA THR A 164 -3.54 5.74 18.72
C THR A 164 -4.98 5.54 18.25
N PHE A 165 -5.16 4.85 17.12
CA PHE A 165 -6.49 4.53 16.59
C PHE A 165 -6.66 3.01 16.47
N ASN A 166 -7.86 2.50 16.75
CA ASN A 166 -8.20 1.13 16.39
C ASN A 166 -8.24 0.99 14.87
N ALA A 167 -7.87 -0.17 14.35
CA ALA A 167 -7.74 -0.42 12.92
C ALA A 167 -9.06 -0.21 12.15
N ASN A 168 -10.19 -0.61 12.75
CA ASN A 168 -11.50 -0.50 12.12
C ASN A 168 -12.22 0.83 12.37
N ASP A 169 -11.77 1.63 13.33
CA ASP A 169 -12.46 2.85 13.74
C ASP A 169 -12.29 3.98 12.73
N ASN A 170 -13.14 4.99 12.88
CA ASN A 170 -12.93 6.27 12.20
C ASN A 170 -11.60 6.88 12.64
N TRP A 171 -10.93 7.50 11.69
CA TRP A 171 -9.66 8.20 11.91
C TRP A 171 -9.77 9.66 11.49
N VAL A 172 -8.88 10.47 12.05
CA VAL A 172 -8.70 11.87 11.69
C VAL A 172 -7.25 12.07 11.25
N GLN A 173 -7.05 12.72 10.11
CA GLN A 173 -5.71 13.09 9.65
C GLN A 173 -5.20 14.30 10.44
N ASP A 174 -4.07 14.16 11.11
CA ASP A 174 -3.38 15.24 11.82
C ASP A 174 -2.38 15.99 10.91
N ASP A 175 -1.75 17.04 11.46
CA ASP A 175 -0.78 17.87 10.76
C ASP A 175 0.68 17.46 11.01
N LYS A 176 0.92 16.15 11.19
CA LYS A 176 2.24 15.58 11.53
C LYS A 176 2.81 14.79 10.35
N SER A 177 3.82 13.96 10.62
CA SER A 177 4.46 13.08 9.62
C SER A 177 3.67 11.81 9.30
N GLY A 178 2.59 11.53 10.03
CA GLY A 178 1.76 10.34 9.83
C GLY A 178 0.71 10.54 8.73
N ILE A 179 0.49 9.52 7.92
CA ILE A 179 -0.53 9.46 6.87
C ILE A 179 -1.49 8.33 7.23
N MET A 180 -2.76 8.68 7.50
CA MET A 180 -3.77 7.74 8.00
C MET A 180 -4.24 6.74 6.95
N ALA A 181 -4.35 7.19 5.70
CA ALA A 181 -4.71 6.38 4.55
C ALA A 181 -3.93 6.83 3.30
N TRP A 182 -3.53 5.87 2.50
CA TRP A 182 -2.86 6.06 1.22
C TRP A 182 -3.30 4.97 0.26
N ASP A 183 -3.27 5.27 -1.02
CA ASP A 183 -3.68 4.35 -2.07
C ASP A 183 -2.96 4.64 -3.37
N ILE A 184 -2.50 3.57 -4.01
CA ILE A 184 -2.04 3.56 -5.39
C ILE A 184 -2.75 2.40 -6.05
N SER A 185 -3.47 2.65 -7.14
CA SER A 185 -4.11 1.57 -7.90
C SER A 185 -3.84 1.75 -9.38
N VAL A 186 -3.98 0.67 -10.15
CA VAL A 186 -3.83 0.70 -11.60
C VAL A 186 -5.17 0.34 -12.24
N ILE A 187 -5.66 1.19 -13.13
CA ILE A 187 -6.86 0.94 -13.93
C ILE A 187 -6.42 0.42 -15.29
N ASN A 188 -7.12 -0.61 -15.79
CA ASN A 188 -6.86 -1.18 -17.11
C ASN A 188 -7.09 -0.15 -18.24
N PRO A 189 -6.54 -0.37 -19.45
CA PRO A 189 -6.67 0.62 -20.53
C PRO A 189 -8.10 0.93 -20.98
N ASN A 190 -9.03 0.01 -20.71
CA ASN A 190 -10.45 0.18 -21.03
C ASN A 190 -11.23 0.95 -19.95
N ASN A 191 -10.59 1.37 -18.85
CA ASN A 191 -11.22 2.02 -17.69
C ASN A 191 -12.36 1.23 -17.03
N THR A 192 -12.32 -0.10 -17.11
CA THR A 192 -13.41 -0.98 -16.63
C THR A 192 -13.10 -1.68 -15.31
N ALA A 193 -11.82 -1.83 -14.95
CA ALA A 193 -11.41 -2.55 -13.75
C ALA A 193 -10.05 -2.09 -13.23
N PHE A 194 -9.83 -2.33 -11.93
CA PHE A 194 -8.52 -2.22 -11.30
C PHE A 194 -7.69 -3.50 -11.52
N ILE A 195 -6.37 -3.34 -11.59
CA ILE A 195 -5.38 -4.39 -11.69
C ILE A 195 -4.60 -4.41 -10.37
N SER A 196 -4.81 -5.43 -9.56
CA SER A 196 -4.14 -5.63 -8.26
C SER A 196 -2.71 -6.10 -8.43
N GLY A 197 -1.89 -5.91 -7.40
CA GLY A 197 -0.57 -6.54 -7.29
C GLY A 197 0.48 -5.84 -8.15
N ARG A 198 0.26 -4.56 -8.46
CA ARG A 198 1.19 -3.72 -9.23
C ARG A 198 2.06 -2.85 -8.34
N VAL A 199 1.61 -2.60 -7.12
CA VAL A 199 2.27 -1.68 -6.20
C VAL A 199 3.07 -2.45 -5.17
N TYR A 200 4.31 -2.02 -4.98
CA TYR A 200 5.16 -2.50 -3.93
C TYR A 200 5.89 -1.35 -3.23
N THR A 201 6.46 -1.65 -2.08
CA THR A 201 7.48 -0.81 -1.45
C THR A 201 8.66 -1.66 -1.02
N ASN A 202 9.81 -1.02 -0.84
CA ASN A 202 11.01 -1.65 -0.30
C ASN A 202 11.03 -1.57 1.23
N VAL A 203 10.35 -0.57 1.81
CA VAL A 203 10.34 -0.33 3.25
C VAL A 203 9.08 0.41 3.67
N LEU A 204 8.44 -0.10 4.73
CA LEU A 204 7.33 0.53 5.40
C LEU A 204 7.81 1.13 6.72
N ASN A 205 7.79 2.46 6.81
CA ASN A 205 8.00 3.17 8.07
C ASN A 205 6.64 3.48 8.69
N LEU A 206 6.31 2.81 9.80
CA LEU A 206 4.97 2.81 10.36
C LEU A 206 4.97 3.25 11.84
N SER A 207 3.84 3.80 12.29
CA SER A 207 3.60 4.20 13.68
C SER A 207 2.19 3.84 14.13
N LEU A 208 2.04 3.30 15.34
CA LEU A 208 0.75 3.10 16.01
C LEU A 208 0.35 4.32 16.88
N GLY A 209 1.15 5.39 16.83
CA GLY A 209 1.17 6.42 17.87
C GLY A 209 1.60 5.83 19.20
N PHE A 210 1.48 6.59 20.29
CA PHE A 210 1.92 6.15 21.63
C PHE A 210 0.89 6.38 22.74
N THR A 211 -0.30 6.92 22.44
CA THR A 211 -1.30 7.20 23.48
C THR A 211 -1.90 5.96 24.14
N ASN A 212 -2.08 4.83 23.45
CA ASN A 212 -2.73 3.62 23.99
C ASN A 212 -2.14 2.29 23.45
N VAL A 213 -0.84 2.24 23.21
CA VAL A 213 -0.15 1.14 22.50
C VAL A 213 -0.12 -0.21 23.22
N ASN A 214 -0.32 -0.25 24.53
CA ASN A 214 -0.26 -1.50 25.29
C ASN A 214 -1.55 -2.34 25.20
N SER A 215 -2.58 -1.83 24.52
CA SER A 215 -3.90 -2.46 24.45
C SER A 215 -4.03 -3.50 23.34
N ASN A 216 -3.25 -3.37 22.26
CA ASN A 216 -3.34 -4.23 21.08
C ASN A 216 -2.12 -4.02 20.15
N GLY A 217 -2.08 -4.65 18.97
CA GLY A 217 -0.97 -4.53 18.01
C GLY A 217 -1.41 -4.37 16.56
N PHE A 218 -0.45 -4.40 15.65
CA PHE A 218 -0.67 -4.33 14.21
C PHE A 218 -0.97 -5.71 13.61
N TYR A 219 -2.05 -5.81 12.83
CA TYR A 219 -2.51 -7.06 12.19
C TYR A 219 -2.48 -7.01 10.66
N GLY A 220 -1.86 -5.98 10.07
CA GLY A 220 -1.80 -5.87 8.61
C GLY A 220 -1.18 -7.09 7.96
N ILE A 221 -1.62 -7.39 6.74
CA ILE A 221 -1.11 -8.50 5.93
C ILE A 221 -0.36 -7.90 4.75
N VAL A 222 0.83 -8.40 4.49
CA VAL A 222 1.65 -8.00 3.34
C VAL A 222 2.20 -9.23 2.63
N TYR A 223 2.61 -9.04 1.37
CA TYR A 223 3.10 -10.09 0.49
C TYR A 223 4.53 -9.78 0.02
N PRO A 224 5.56 -10.12 0.82
CA PRO A 224 6.93 -10.05 0.35
C PRO A 224 7.16 -11.02 -0.82
N LEU A 225 7.62 -10.46 -1.94
CA LEU A 225 8.12 -11.19 -3.09
C LEU A 225 9.65 -11.16 -3.03
N THR A 226 10.26 -12.35 -3.03
CA THR A 226 11.70 -12.51 -3.08
C THR A 226 12.22 -12.44 -4.51
N LYS A 227 13.52 -12.14 -4.67
CA LYS A 227 14.14 -12.00 -6.00
C LYS A 227 14.11 -13.30 -6.80
N ASP A 228 14.09 -14.44 -6.14
CA ASP A 228 13.97 -15.79 -6.71
C ASP A 228 12.51 -16.23 -6.95
N GLY A 229 11.53 -15.32 -6.84
CA GLY A 229 10.17 -15.55 -7.32
C GLY A 229 9.17 -16.06 -6.28
N TYR A 230 9.60 -16.34 -5.05
CA TYR A 230 8.71 -16.81 -4.00
C TYR A 230 7.92 -15.65 -3.37
N THR A 231 6.61 -15.82 -3.28
CA THR A 231 5.73 -14.89 -2.57
C THR A 231 5.36 -15.48 -1.21
N TYR A 232 5.70 -14.77 -0.15
CA TYR A 232 5.29 -15.12 1.21
C TYR A 232 4.06 -14.30 1.60
N GLN A 233 3.19 -14.86 2.44
CA GLN A 233 2.17 -14.09 3.14
C GLN A 233 2.66 -13.84 4.56
N VAL A 234 2.90 -12.59 4.91
CA VAL A 234 3.25 -12.21 6.28
C VAL A 234 2.01 -11.65 6.96
N LYS A 235 1.58 -12.33 8.02
CA LYS A 235 0.53 -11.85 8.93
C LYS A 235 1.20 -11.31 10.17
N ASN A 236 1.04 -10.02 10.44
CA ASN A 236 1.72 -9.39 11.58
C ASN A 236 1.15 -9.82 12.94
N ASN A 237 -0.03 -10.45 12.98
CA ASN A 237 -0.57 -11.18 14.14
C ASN A 237 -0.46 -10.44 15.48
N GLY A 238 -0.71 -9.13 15.49
CA GLY A 238 -0.62 -8.31 16.70
C GLY A 238 0.80 -7.87 17.03
N GLN A 239 1.64 -7.63 16.02
CA GLN A 239 2.95 -7.02 16.19
C GLN A 239 2.82 -5.77 17.06
N ASN A 240 3.39 -5.84 18.26
CA ASN A 240 3.32 -4.76 19.25
C ASN A 240 4.63 -3.98 19.22
N GLY A 241 4.63 -2.85 18.51
CA GLY A 241 5.70 -1.88 18.47
C GLY A 241 5.12 -0.51 18.17
N ILE A 242 5.46 0.49 18.98
CA ILE A 242 4.96 1.87 18.86
C ILE A 242 5.33 2.45 17.48
N HIS A 243 6.58 2.24 17.10
CA HIS A 243 7.19 2.68 15.87
C HIS A 243 8.00 1.53 15.31
N PHE A 244 7.94 1.33 14.00
CA PHE A 244 8.69 0.24 13.39
C PHE A 244 8.97 0.52 11.92
N THR A 245 10.06 -0.08 11.45
CA THR A 245 10.42 -0.18 10.05
C THR A 245 10.33 -1.63 9.62
N PHE A 246 9.53 -1.91 8.59
CA PHE A 246 9.34 -3.24 8.02
C PHE A 246 9.95 -3.28 6.61
N PHE A 247 10.91 -4.16 6.40
CA PHE A 247 11.53 -4.43 5.10
C PHE A 247 12.00 -5.88 5.06
N THR A 248 12.27 -6.37 3.86
CA THR A 248 12.72 -7.75 3.62
C THR A 248 13.96 -7.74 2.75
N ASN A 249 14.95 -8.57 3.05
CA ASN A 249 16.19 -8.65 2.29
C ASN A 249 16.75 -10.09 2.33
N ASN A 250 17.74 -10.38 1.48
CA ASN A 250 18.29 -11.74 1.33
C ASN A 250 19.29 -12.17 2.42
N ASN A 251 19.86 -11.25 3.19
CA ASN A 251 21.00 -11.52 4.08
C ASN A 251 20.72 -11.28 5.58
N GLY A 252 19.56 -10.73 5.93
CA GLY A 252 19.28 -10.22 7.27
C GLY A 252 20.28 -9.13 7.67
N PHE A 253 20.90 -9.31 8.84
CA PHE A 253 21.97 -8.46 9.33
C PHE A 253 23.34 -9.01 8.94
N LEU A 254 24.30 -8.12 8.76
CA LEU A 254 25.67 -8.37 8.30
C LEU A 254 26.67 -8.10 9.42
N ASN A 255 27.78 -8.84 9.40
CA ASN A 255 28.96 -8.49 10.15
C ASN A 255 29.64 -7.31 9.44
N GLN A 256 29.87 -6.22 10.18
CA GLN A 256 30.39 -4.98 9.61
C GLN A 256 31.74 -5.15 8.90
N ASN A 257 32.61 -6.03 9.39
CA ASN A 257 33.98 -6.17 8.92
C ASN A 257 34.09 -7.00 7.64
N ASN A 258 33.35 -8.11 7.54
CA ASN A 258 33.46 -9.04 6.41
C ASN A 258 32.19 -9.10 5.53
N GLN A 259 31.16 -8.33 5.88
CA GLN A 259 29.88 -8.24 5.18
C GLN A 259 29.15 -9.58 5.05
N LEU A 260 29.44 -10.59 5.86
CA LEU A 260 28.73 -11.88 5.86
C LEU A 260 27.47 -11.81 6.74
N PRO A 261 26.38 -12.52 6.38
CA PRO A 261 25.21 -12.65 7.24
C PRO A 261 25.56 -13.17 8.64
N VAL A 262 25.02 -12.53 9.68
CA VAL A 262 25.21 -12.99 11.08
C VAL A 262 24.16 -13.99 11.53
N TYR A 263 23.06 -14.13 10.77
CA TYR A 263 21.91 -15.00 11.10
C TYR A 263 21.35 -14.82 12.52
N LYS A 264 21.43 -13.59 13.04
CA LYS A 264 21.02 -13.22 14.39
C LYS A 264 20.42 -11.82 14.37
N SER A 265 19.51 -11.56 15.31
CA SER A 265 19.04 -10.21 15.61
C SER A 265 20.16 -9.35 16.18
N LEU A 266 20.08 -8.05 15.94
CA LEU A 266 20.93 -7.07 16.60
C LEU A 266 20.22 -6.48 17.82
N ASN A 267 20.98 -5.82 18.70
CA ASN A 267 20.50 -5.18 19.92
C ASN A 267 20.46 -3.64 19.82
N GLY A 268 20.46 -3.09 18.60
CA GLY A 268 20.41 -1.66 18.36
C GLY A 268 19.88 -1.35 16.96
N SER A 269 19.26 -0.19 16.81
CA SER A 269 18.63 0.26 15.57
C SER A 269 18.95 1.71 15.22
N THR A 270 19.86 2.39 15.94
CA THR A 270 20.29 3.73 15.55
C THR A 270 20.95 3.68 14.16
N PRO A 271 20.80 4.73 13.33
CA PRO A 271 21.43 4.77 12.00
C PRO A 271 22.94 4.52 12.05
N SER A 272 23.64 5.08 13.05
CA SER A 272 25.07 4.87 13.25
C SER A 272 25.41 3.43 13.63
N PHE A 273 24.59 2.79 14.47
CA PHE A 273 24.81 1.39 14.85
C PHE A 273 24.58 0.43 13.69
N LEU A 274 23.59 0.69 12.84
CA LEU A 274 23.24 -0.16 11.69
C LEU A 274 24.15 0.03 10.48
N ASN A 275 24.97 1.07 10.44
CA ASN A 275 25.89 1.34 9.34
C ASN A 275 26.80 0.13 9.07
N GLY A 276 26.78 -0.36 7.82
CA GLY A 276 27.53 -1.54 7.38
C GLY A 276 27.04 -2.88 7.95
N LYS A 277 25.98 -2.89 8.76
CA LYS A 277 25.39 -4.11 9.35
C LYS A 277 24.08 -4.52 8.70
N VAL A 278 23.58 -3.73 7.75
CA VAL A 278 22.39 -4.06 6.96
C VAL A 278 22.37 -3.17 5.73
N HIS A 279 21.87 -3.71 4.62
CA HIS A 279 21.66 -2.94 3.42
C HIS A 279 20.45 -2.02 3.59
N ASN A 280 20.63 -0.73 3.28
CA ASN A 280 19.55 0.24 3.30
C ASN A 280 18.57 -0.07 2.16
N PRO A 281 17.29 -0.35 2.45
CA PRO A 281 16.29 -0.71 1.44
C PRO A 281 15.92 0.42 0.47
N ASN A 282 16.36 1.66 0.75
CA ASN A 282 16.19 2.79 -0.16
C ASN A 282 17.31 2.89 -1.21
N ASP A 283 18.43 2.18 -1.01
CA ASP A 283 19.56 2.21 -1.92
C ASP A 283 19.38 1.18 -3.04
N ALA A 284 20.25 1.25 -4.06
CA ALA A 284 20.24 0.25 -5.11
C ALA A 284 20.79 -1.09 -4.61
N ASP A 285 20.13 -2.16 -5.02
CA ASP A 285 20.62 -3.53 -4.85
C ASP A 285 22.05 -3.68 -5.38
N THR A 286 22.83 -4.50 -4.71
CA THR A 286 24.16 -4.94 -5.16
C THR A 286 24.11 -6.41 -5.58
N GLN A 287 25.21 -6.98 -6.09
CA GLN A 287 25.26 -8.42 -6.36
C GLN A 287 25.01 -9.28 -5.11
N LYS A 288 25.43 -8.78 -3.93
CA LYS A 288 25.38 -9.53 -2.67
C LYS A 288 24.14 -9.19 -1.84
N ASN A 289 23.77 -7.92 -1.78
CA ASN A 289 22.69 -7.41 -0.94
C ASN A 289 21.50 -7.01 -1.81
N ILE A 290 20.38 -7.66 -1.57
CA ILE A 290 19.14 -7.52 -2.33
C ILE A 290 18.01 -7.16 -1.39
N THR A 291 17.30 -6.08 -1.70
CA THR A 291 16.05 -5.70 -1.06
C THR A 291 14.89 -6.38 -1.76
N HIS A 292 14.09 -7.14 -1.01
CA HIS A 292 12.87 -7.79 -1.49
C HIS A 292 11.68 -6.83 -1.46
N LYS A 293 10.69 -7.10 -2.31
CA LYS A 293 9.57 -6.18 -2.56
C LYS A 293 8.37 -6.55 -1.73
N ILE A 294 7.77 -5.59 -1.06
CA ILE A 294 6.61 -5.79 -0.21
C ILE A 294 5.38 -5.29 -0.95
N PHE A 295 4.46 -6.19 -1.28
CA PHE A 295 3.18 -5.86 -1.90
C PHE A 295 2.04 -5.85 -0.87
N TYR A 296 0.99 -5.07 -1.13
CA TYR A 296 -0.25 -5.06 -0.34
C TYR A 296 -1.18 -6.23 -0.69
N THR A 297 -1.17 -6.63 -1.96
CA THR A 297 -1.91 -7.77 -2.50
C THR A 297 -0.93 -8.78 -3.10
N LYS A 298 -1.40 -9.94 -3.57
CA LYS A 298 -0.51 -10.89 -4.25
C LYS A 298 0.08 -10.24 -5.52
N PRO A 299 1.40 -10.35 -5.78
CA PRO A 299 2.01 -9.77 -6.96
C PRO A 299 1.32 -10.23 -8.25
N ALA A 300 1.06 -9.30 -9.16
CA ALA A 300 0.34 -9.59 -10.40
C ALA A 300 1.08 -10.68 -11.22
N THR A 301 0.31 -11.53 -11.89
CA THR A 301 0.88 -12.63 -12.69
C THR A 301 1.60 -12.15 -13.93
N ASP A 302 1.30 -10.94 -14.39
CA ASP A 302 1.82 -10.35 -15.61
C ASP A 302 2.86 -9.25 -15.35
N LEU A 303 3.47 -9.23 -14.15
CA LEU A 303 4.71 -8.49 -13.89
C LEU A 303 5.84 -9.10 -14.75
N PRO A 304 6.67 -8.29 -15.40
CA PRO A 304 7.86 -8.80 -16.10
C PRO A 304 8.94 -9.25 -15.09
N SER A 305 10.00 -9.90 -15.57
CA SER A 305 11.16 -10.25 -14.74
C SER A 305 11.92 -9.04 -14.21
N SER A 306 12.02 -7.99 -15.02
CA SER A 306 12.60 -6.71 -14.66
C SER A 306 11.97 -5.57 -15.46
N SER A 307 12.22 -4.33 -15.03
CA SER A 307 11.83 -3.16 -15.79
C SER A 307 12.70 -1.95 -15.45
N VAL A 308 12.76 -1.00 -16.37
CA VAL A 308 13.30 0.35 -16.12
C VAL A 308 12.35 1.13 -15.22
N GLY A 309 12.86 2.11 -14.50
CA GLY A 309 12.03 2.85 -13.57
C GLY A 309 12.70 3.98 -12.81
N ALA A 310 11.87 4.77 -12.12
CA ALA A 310 12.31 5.76 -11.12
C ALA A 310 12.78 5.08 -9.81
N VAL A 311 13.54 4.00 -9.93
CA VAL A 311 14.14 3.23 -8.86
C VAL A 311 15.63 3.58 -8.75
N PRO A 312 16.29 3.31 -7.62
CA PRO A 312 17.74 3.40 -7.55
C PRO A 312 18.41 2.63 -8.71
N ASN A 313 19.41 3.24 -9.36
CA ASN A 313 20.07 2.75 -10.59
C ASN A 313 19.19 2.63 -11.85
N GLY A 314 17.96 3.14 -11.85
CA GLY A 314 17.11 3.27 -13.04
C GLY A 314 16.47 1.97 -13.54
N ASN A 315 16.75 0.83 -12.93
CA ASN A 315 16.12 -0.45 -13.23
C ASN A 315 16.12 -1.38 -12.01
N THR A 316 15.19 -2.33 -11.94
CA THR A 316 15.19 -3.39 -10.93
C THR A 316 14.41 -4.61 -11.43
N TRP A 317 14.63 -5.75 -10.79
CA TRP A 317 13.82 -6.96 -10.99
C TRP A 317 12.38 -6.68 -10.51
N LEU A 318 11.39 -7.48 -10.95
CA LEU A 318 10.01 -7.43 -10.49
C LEU A 318 9.51 -8.81 -10.09
N LYS A 319 9.46 -9.76 -11.03
CA LYS A 319 9.06 -11.14 -10.74
C LYS A 319 9.85 -12.14 -11.58
N ASN A 320 10.86 -12.79 -10.97
CA ASN A 320 11.58 -13.87 -11.64
C ASN A 320 10.77 -15.18 -11.51
N PRO A 321 10.62 -15.95 -12.59
CA PRO A 321 9.91 -17.23 -12.58
C PRO A 321 10.67 -18.35 -11.89
#